data_AF-A0A661C9X4-F1
#
_entry.id   AF-A0A661C9X4-F1
#
_cell.length_a   1.000
_cell.length_b   1.000
_cell.length_c   1.000
_cell.angle_alpha   90.00
_cell.angle_beta   90.00
_cell.angle_gamma   90.00
#
_symmetry.space_group_name_H-M   'P 1'
#
loop_
_entity.id
_entity.type
_entity.pdbx_description
1 polymer ?
#
loop_
_entity_poly.entity_id
_entity_poly.type
_entity_poly.pdbx_seq_one_letter_code
_entity_poly.pdbx_strand_id
1 'polypeptide(L)'
;TAWHSTVFIPESEQNQFEINLLGLFRLNNEAKAQCLRWDNDMNQVIFTGEHYYGVTGIKHIREIRFDKQEQQITIKDSLYDTLHQLRNLKGFFVLHTPPYAILSGVNNLLSINNTQIRAENGQKWLIENSLYSTHYGATQLSKRAVMGFIDNICVIISIPKTTDN
;
A
#
# COMPACT_ATOMS: atom_id res chain seq x y z
N THR A 1 4.84 8.30 -5.09
CA THR A 1 4.32 6.97 -4.69
C THR A 1 4.68 6.68 -3.24
N ALA A 2 5.94 6.83 -2.83
CA ALA A 2 6.41 6.53 -1.46
C ALA A 2 5.72 7.31 -0.32
N TRP A 3 4.95 8.36 -0.64
CA TRP A 3 4.20 9.20 0.30
C TRP A 3 2.74 8.76 0.48
N HIS A 4 2.32 7.67 -0.16
CA HIS A 4 0.98 7.09 -0.03
C HIS A 4 1.05 5.72 0.63
N SER A 5 -0.07 5.28 1.23
CA SER A 5 -0.20 3.92 1.78
C SER A 5 -0.39 2.89 0.66
N THR A 6 0.73 2.55 0.03
CA THR A 6 0.80 1.69 -1.15
C THR A 6 2.14 0.95 -1.19
N VAL A 7 2.35 0.14 -2.22
CA VAL A 7 3.66 -0.40 -2.56
C VAL A 7 4.46 0.65 -3.32
N PHE A 8 5.73 0.83 -2.94
CA PHE A 8 6.70 1.54 -3.76
C PHE A 8 7.89 0.64 -4.11
N ILE A 9 8.50 0.93 -5.24
CA ILE A 9 9.76 0.35 -5.69
C ILE A 9 10.78 1.50 -5.66
N PRO A 10 12.00 1.32 -5.11
CA PRO A 10 13.00 2.37 -5.08
C PRO A 10 13.23 2.95 -6.47
N GLU A 11 13.41 4.28 -6.53
CA GLU A 11 13.72 5.01 -7.77
C GLU A 11 12.63 4.90 -8.87
N SER A 12 11.47 4.33 -8.54
CA SER A 12 10.35 4.12 -9.46
C SER A 12 9.07 4.74 -8.91
N GLU A 13 8.35 5.43 -9.78
CA GLU A 13 7.10 6.10 -9.49
C GLU A 13 5.96 5.47 -10.32
N GLN A 14 4.80 5.27 -9.68
CA GLN A 14 3.60 4.79 -10.39
C GLN A 14 3.11 5.82 -11.41
N ASN A 15 3.18 7.10 -11.04
CA ASN A 15 2.87 8.23 -11.91
C ASN A 15 4.18 8.98 -12.18
N GLN A 16 4.71 8.87 -13.40
CA GLN A 16 5.84 9.69 -13.81
C GLN A 16 5.34 11.08 -14.22
N PHE A 17 5.84 12.11 -13.56
CA PHE A 17 5.63 13.49 -13.98
C PHE A 17 6.84 13.93 -14.79
N GLU A 18 6.63 14.36 -16.03
CA GLU A 18 7.70 14.98 -16.80
C GLU A 18 8.08 16.31 -16.16
N ILE A 19 9.30 16.39 -15.60
CA ILE A 19 9.81 17.54 -14.84
C ILE A 19 9.77 18.84 -15.68
N ASN A 20 9.72 18.73 -17.01
CA ASN A 20 9.83 19.85 -17.95
C ASN A 20 8.50 20.23 -18.65
N LEU A 21 7.39 19.51 -18.42
CA LEU A 21 6.10 19.81 -19.04
C LEU A 21 5.05 20.11 -17.98
N LEU A 22 4.81 21.41 -17.73
CA LEU A 22 3.61 22.00 -17.12
C LEU A 22 2.73 21.09 -16.21
N GLY A 23 3.36 20.52 -15.18
CA GLY A 23 2.71 20.01 -13.98
C GLY A 23 1.68 18.89 -14.16
N LEU A 24 1.06 18.55 -13.02
CA LEU A 24 0.05 17.50 -12.77
C LEU A 24 -1.05 17.29 -13.84
N PHE A 25 -1.22 18.23 -14.78
CA PHE A 25 -2.31 18.32 -15.75
C PHE A 25 -1.94 17.84 -17.17
N ARG A 26 -0.66 17.54 -17.43
CA ARG A 26 -0.20 16.89 -18.66
C ARG A 26 0.44 15.55 -18.34
N LEU A 27 -0.35 14.68 -17.73
CA LEU A 27 0.05 13.28 -17.58
C LEU A 27 -0.11 12.61 -18.94
N ASN A 28 0.99 12.11 -19.51
CA ASN A 28 0.88 11.08 -20.54
C ASN A 28 0.07 9.93 -19.92
N ASN A 29 -0.88 9.39 -20.68
CA ASN A 29 -1.90 8.43 -20.25
C ASN A 29 -1.31 7.03 -19.94
N GLU A 30 -0.08 6.98 -19.43
CA GLU A 30 0.78 5.82 -19.24
C GLU A 30 0.56 5.17 -17.87
N ALA A 31 0.20 5.97 -16.87
CA ALA A 31 -0.25 5.46 -15.57
C ALA A 31 -1.71 5.01 -15.65
N LYS A 32 -1.91 3.76 -16.07
CA LYS A 32 -3.24 3.15 -16.17
C LYS A 32 -3.53 2.32 -14.93
N ALA A 33 -4.43 2.83 -14.09
CA ALA A 33 -5.09 2.03 -13.07
C ALA A 33 -6.28 1.31 -13.72
N GLN A 34 -6.39 0.00 -13.52
CA GLN A 34 -7.52 -0.80 -14.01
C GLN A 34 -8.14 -1.59 -12.87
N CYS A 35 -9.46 -1.49 -12.74
CA CYS A 35 -10.23 -2.42 -11.91
C CYS A 35 -10.35 -3.75 -12.66
N LEU A 36 -9.83 -4.83 -12.07
CA LEU A 36 -9.90 -6.18 -12.62
C LEU A 36 -11.09 -6.95 -12.07
N ARG A 37 -11.46 -6.70 -10.81
CA ARG A 37 -12.54 -7.41 -10.11
C ARG A 37 -13.17 -6.52 -9.04
N TRP A 38 -14.50 -6.58 -8.96
CA TRP A 38 -15.27 -6.03 -7.86
C TRP A 38 -16.42 -6.98 -7.53
N ASP A 39 -16.32 -7.66 -6.40
CA ASP A 39 -17.35 -8.56 -5.90
C ASP A 39 -17.81 -8.10 -4.52
N ASN A 40 -19.12 -8.13 -4.29
CA ASN A 40 -19.73 -7.79 -3.02
C ASN A 40 -20.87 -8.76 -2.74
N ASP A 41 -20.65 -9.70 -1.83
CA ASP A 41 -21.66 -10.67 -1.40
C ASP A 41 -22.02 -10.45 0.08
N MET A 42 -22.81 -11.34 0.68
CA MET A 42 -23.24 -11.19 2.08
C MET A 42 -22.09 -11.30 3.08
N ASN A 43 -21.00 -12.00 2.73
CA ASN A 43 -19.91 -12.35 3.63
C ASN A 43 -18.67 -11.46 3.43
N GLN A 44 -18.43 -11.00 2.20
CA GLN A 44 -17.19 -10.28 1.87
C GLN A 44 -17.37 -9.23 0.77
N VAL A 45 -16.41 -8.30 0.73
CA VAL A 45 -16.15 -7.39 -0.40
C VAL A 45 -14.75 -7.69 -0.92
N ILE A 46 -14.60 -7.88 -2.23
CA ILE A 46 -13.32 -8.10 -2.90
C ILE A 46 -13.14 -7.04 -3.98
N PHE A 47 -12.03 -6.33 -3.90
CA PHE A 47 -11.53 -5.46 -4.95
C PHE A 47 -10.20 -6.01 -5.45
N THR A 48 -10.01 -6.12 -6.77
CA THR A 48 -8.71 -6.36 -7.39
C THR A 48 -8.46 -5.28 -8.43
N GLY A 49 -7.32 -4.61 -8.33
CA GLY A 49 -6.90 -3.61 -9.30
C GLY A 49 -5.44 -3.78 -9.69
N GLU A 50 -5.08 -3.31 -10.88
CA GLU A 50 -3.70 -3.22 -11.34
C GLU A 50 -3.28 -1.79 -11.65
N HIS A 51 -1.98 -1.53 -11.55
CA HIS A 51 -1.34 -0.28 -11.89
C HIS A 51 0.06 -0.53 -12.44
N TYR A 52 0.46 0.20 -13.47
CA TYR A 52 1.79 0.11 -14.07
C TYR A 52 2.73 1.18 -13.51
N TYR A 53 4.02 0.85 -13.30
CA TYR A 53 5.06 1.82 -12.93
C TYR A 53 5.68 2.44 -14.19
N GLY A 54 4.95 3.36 -14.84
CA GLY A 54 5.41 4.09 -16.03
C GLY A 54 6.10 3.20 -17.08
N VAL A 55 7.27 3.63 -17.56
CA VAL A 55 8.04 2.98 -18.65
C VAL A 55 8.82 1.72 -18.19
N THR A 56 8.82 1.39 -16.90
CA THR A 56 9.64 0.27 -16.37
C THR A 56 9.12 -1.13 -16.76
N GLY A 57 7.89 -1.23 -17.27
CA GLY A 57 7.25 -2.53 -17.52
C GLY A 57 6.85 -3.29 -16.27
N ILE A 58 7.01 -2.70 -15.08
CA ILE A 58 6.58 -3.32 -13.84
C ILE A 58 5.10 -3.05 -13.61
N LYS A 59 4.37 -4.12 -13.30
CA LYS A 59 2.95 -4.11 -12.97
C LYS A 59 2.73 -4.46 -11.51
N HIS A 60 1.96 -3.64 -10.82
CA HIS A 60 1.49 -3.87 -9.47
C HIS A 60 0.03 -4.33 -9.50
N ILE A 61 -0.27 -5.43 -8.83
CA ILE A 61 -1.64 -5.90 -8.61
C ILE A 61 -1.92 -5.86 -7.11
N ARG A 62 -3.04 -5.25 -6.74
CA ARG A 62 -3.55 -5.20 -5.38
C ARG A 62 -4.90 -5.87 -5.30
N GLU A 63 -5.03 -6.84 -4.40
CA GLU A 63 -6.32 -7.38 -3.94
C GLU A 63 -6.59 -6.86 -2.52
N ILE A 64 -7.78 -6.30 -2.31
CA ILE A 64 -8.29 -5.93 -0.99
C ILE A 64 -9.56 -6.74 -0.76
N ARG A 65 -9.55 -7.55 0.30
CA ARG A 65 -10.71 -8.31 0.75
C ARG A 65 -11.13 -7.82 2.13
N PHE A 66 -12.38 -7.44 2.27
CA PHE A 66 -13.01 -7.18 3.56
C PHE A 66 -13.93 -8.34 3.92
N ASP A 67 -13.60 -9.06 4.99
CA ASP A 67 -14.45 -10.07 5.61
C ASP A 67 -15.40 -9.39 6.62
N LYS A 68 -16.71 -9.45 6.34
CA LYS A 68 -17.75 -8.76 7.12
C LYS A 68 -18.01 -9.44 8.47
N GLN A 69 -17.79 -10.74 8.56
CA GLN A 69 -18.01 -11.50 9.79
C GLN A 69 -16.84 -11.30 10.76
N GLU A 70 -15.63 -11.46 10.25
CA GLU A 70 -14.40 -11.33 11.05
C GLU A 70 -13.96 -9.87 11.25
N GLN A 71 -14.60 -8.91 10.58
CA GLN A 71 -14.22 -7.49 10.59
C GLN A 71 -12.74 -7.31 10.24
N GLN A 72 -12.32 -7.99 9.17
CA GLN A 72 -10.92 -8.11 8.79
C GLN A 72 -10.70 -7.63 7.36
N ILE A 73 -9.64 -6.84 7.16
CA ILE A 73 -9.18 -6.46 5.83
C ILE A 73 -7.92 -7.26 5.51
N THR A 74 -7.93 -8.03 4.42
CA THR A 74 -6.73 -8.63 3.83
C THR A 74 -6.30 -7.79 2.64
N ILE A 75 -5.03 -7.37 2.60
CA ILE A 75 -4.41 -6.70 1.46
C ILE A 75 -3.32 -7.63 0.92
N LYS A 76 -3.42 -7.99 -0.35
CA LYS A 76 -2.38 -8.73 -1.07
C LYS A 76 -1.85 -7.87 -2.19
N ASP A 77 -0.55 -7.64 -2.20
CA ASP A 77 0.12 -6.96 -3.30
C ASP A 77 1.06 -7.92 -4.01
N SER A 78 1.16 -7.76 -5.32
CA SER A 78 2.06 -8.53 -6.18
C SER A 78 2.68 -7.63 -7.25
N LEU A 79 3.96 -7.85 -7.52
CA LEU A 79 4.76 -7.15 -8.52
C LEU A 79 5.14 -8.13 -9.63
N TYR A 80 4.99 -7.70 -10.88
CA TYR A 80 5.31 -8.48 -12.07
C TYR A 80 6.11 -7.64 -13.04
N ASP A 81 7.23 -8.15 -13.53
CA ASP A 81 7.93 -7.55 -14.66
C ASP A 81 7.36 -8.10 -15.97
N THR A 82 6.62 -7.27 -16.69
CA THR A 82 5.97 -7.66 -17.95
C THR A 82 6.88 -7.62 -19.17
N LEU A 83 8.02 -6.92 -19.10
CA LEU A 83 8.93 -6.74 -20.23
C LEU A 83 10.08 -7.74 -20.20
N HIS A 84 10.70 -7.90 -19.04
CA HIS A 84 11.91 -8.71 -18.88
C HIS A 84 11.64 -10.04 -18.18
N GLN A 85 10.41 -10.26 -17.69
CA GLN A 85 10.02 -11.46 -16.93
C GLN A 85 10.95 -11.72 -15.73
N LEU A 86 11.50 -10.64 -15.16
CA LEU A 86 12.34 -10.73 -13.97
C LEU A 86 11.55 -11.31 -12.81
N ARG A 87 12.22 -12.15 -12.04
CA ARG A 87 11.78 -12.63 -10.74
C ARG A 87 12.55 -11.89 -9.66
N ASN A 88 12.00 -11.91 -8.45
CA ASN A 88 12.59 -11.31 -7.27
C ASN A 88 12.62 -9.78 -7.29
N LEU A 89 11.56 -9.14 -7.78
CA LEU A 89 11.37 -7.71 -7.69
C LEU A 89 11.25 -7.29 -6.22
N LYS A 90 12.13 -6.40 -5.78
CA LYS A 90 12.12 -5.88 -4.43
C LYS A 90 11.15 -4.69 -4.32
N GLY A 91 10.10 -4.88 -3.53
CA GLY A 91 9.12 -3.85 -3.21
C GLY A 91 9.11 -3.49 -1.73
N PHE A 92 8.46 -2.38 -1.42
CA PHE A 92 8.23 -1.93 -0.04
C PHE A 92 6.76 -1.56 0.14
N PHE A 93 6.09 -2.25 1.04
CA PHE A 93 4.75 -1.89 1.49
C PHE A 93 4.83 -0.81 2.56
N VAL A 94 4.05 0.26 2.40
CA VAL A 94 4.08 1.41 3.32
C VAL A 94 2.69 1.69 3.87
N LEU A 95 2.65 1.96 5.17
CA LEU A 95 1.50 2.55 5.85
C LEU A 95 1.92 3.88 6.46
N HIS A 96 1.33 4.95 5.92
CA HIS A 96 1.44 6.27 6.52
C HIS A 96 0.41 6.43 7.63
N THR A 97 0.83 7.03 8.74
CA THR A 97 -0.04 7.28 9.88
C THR A 97 -0.14 8.78 10.14
N PRO A 98 -1.25 9.25 10.72
CA PRO A 98 -1.33 10.63 11.18
C PRO A 98 -0.35 10.87 12.35
N PRO A 99 0.06 12.14 12.61
CA PRO A 99 1.08 12.48 13.61
C PRO A 99 0.78 12.03 15.04
N TYR A 100 -0.51 11.88 15.38
CA TYR A 100 -0.96 11.44 16.71
C TYR A 100 -1.02 9.92 16.86
N ALA A 101 -0.71 9.15 15.81
CA ALA A 101 -0.77 7.70 15.88
C ALA A 101 0.38 7.13 16.72
N ILE A 102 0.06 6.16 17.58
CA ILE A 102 1.03 5.41 18.36
C ILE A 102 1.35 4.12 17.59
N LEU A 103 2.61 3.96 17.21
CA LEU A 103 3.09 2.78 16.47
C LEU A 103 4.01 1.96 17.36
N SER A 104 3.78 0.65 17.36
CA SER A 104 4.73 -0.34 17.88
C SER A 104 4.79 -1.54 16.95
N GLY A 105 5.98 -2.10 16.76
CA GLY A 105 6.19 -3.23 15.87
C GLY A 105 7.01 -4.30 16.57
N VAL A 106 6.55 -5.55 16.51
CA VAL A 106 7.28 -6.73 16.97
C VAL A 106 7.19 -7.80 15.90
N ASN A 107 8.32 -8.12 15.28
CA ASN A 107 8.40 -9.05 14.15
C ASN A 107 7.41 -8.66 13.03
N ASN A 108 6.47 -9.55 12.70
CA ASN A 108 5.46 -9.37 11.66
C ASN A 108 4.17 -8.70 12.15
N LEU A 109 4.07 -8.35 13.44
CA LEU A 109 2.94 -7.64 14.02
C LEU A 109 3.26 -6.15 14.17
N LEU A 110 2.38 -5.31 13.65
CA LEU A 110 2.37 -3.87 13.83
C LEU A 110 1.07 -3.49 14.54
N SER A 111 1.18 -2.65 15.56
CA SER A 111 0.04 -2.02 16.22
C SER A 111 0.04 -0.54 15.87
N ILE A 112 -1.10 -0.03 15.40
CA ILE A 112 -1.35 1.39 15.17
C ILE A 112 -2.55 1.79 16.04
N ASN A 113 -2.29 2.57 17.10
CA ASN A 113 -3.26 2.79 18.18
C ASN A 113 -3.73 1.43 18.73
N ASN A 114 -5.00 1.06 18.49
CA ASN A 114 -5.59 -0.22 18.90
C ASN A 114 -5.80 -1.20 17.74
N THR A 115 -5.42 -0.83 16.51
CA THR A 115 -5.55 -1.68 15.32
C THR A 115 -4.34 -2.57 15.18
N GLN A 116 -4.56 -3.88 15.02
CA GLN A 116 -3.49 -4.85 14.80
C GLN A 116 -3.35 -5.19 13.31
N ILE A 117 -2.12 -5.19 12.85
CA ILE A 117 -1.75 -5.41 11.45
C ILE A 117 -0.66 -6.49 11.41
N ARG A 118 -0.96 -7.63 10.79
CA ARG A 118 -0.08 -8.80 10.71
C ARG A 118 0.36 -9.06 9.27
N ALA A 119 1.66 -9.26 9.05
CA ALA A 119 2.17 -9.81 7.80
C ALA A 119 2.20 -11.35 7.85
N GLU A 120 1.76 -12.02 6.78
CA GLU A 120 1.69 -13.49 6.76
C GLU A 120 3.07 -14.17 6.58
N ASN A 121 3.97 -13.58 5.80
CA ASN A 121 5.21 -14.23 5.35
C ASN A 121 6.43 -13.91 6.24
N GLY A 122 6.20 -13.59 7.52
CA GLY A 122 7.27 -13.36 8.51
C GLY A 122 8.14 -12.11 8.27
N GLN A 123 7.82 -11.27 7.29
CA GLN A 123 8.50 -10.00 7.08
C GLN A 123 8.34 -9.09 8.30
N LYS A 124 9.35 -8.26 8.53
CA LYS A 124 9.43 -7.38 9.69
C LYS A 124 9.05 -5.96 9.33
N TRP A 125 8.33 -5.31 10.23
CA TRP A 125 8.05 -3.89 10.15
C TRP A 125 9.25 -3.06 10.59
N LEU A 126 9.61 -2.09 9.77
CA LEU A 126 10.47 -0.97 10.12
C LEU A 126 9.57 0.24 10.41
N ILE A 127 9.75 0.87 11.57
CA ILE A 127 9.09 2.15 11.88
C ILE A 127 10.12 3.25 11.70
N GLU A 128 9.78 4.24 10.89
CA GLU A 128 10.66 5.37 10.60
C GLU A 128 9.92 6.70 10.62
N ASN A 129 10.69 7.78 10.75
CA ASN A 129 10.16 9.14 10.67
C ASN A 129 9.70 9.42 9.23
N SER A 130 8.61 10.17 9.10
CA SER A 130 8.07 10.57 7.81
C SER A 130 7.37 11.93 7.88
N LEU A 131 6.79 12.34 6.77
CA LEU A 131 5.92 13.50 6.66
C LEU A 131 4.50 13.05 6.34
N TYR A 132 3.55 13.61 7.06
CA TYR A 132 2.13 13.42 6.82
C TYR A 132 1.54 14.71 6.28
N SER A 133 0.84 14.65 5.14
CA SER A 133 0.12 15.81 4.62
C SER A 133 -1.23 15.93 5.31
N THR A 134 -1.44 17.02 6.03
CA THR A 134 -2.73 17.29 6.71
C THR A 134 -3.74 17.91 5.75
N HIS A 135 -3.25 18.67 4.77
CA HIS A 135 -3.99 19.24 3.65
C HIS A 135 -3.00 19.67 2.55
N TYR A 136 -3.51 20.06 1.39
CA TYR A 136 -2.70 20.48 0.25
C TYR A 136 -1.72 21.60 0.64
N GLY A 137 -0.42 21.36 0.43
CA GLY A 137 0.64 22.32 0.72
C GLY A 137 1.17 22.32 2.17
N ALA A 138 0.58 21.54 3.08
CA ALA A 138 1.03 21.46 4.47
C ALA A 138 1.47 20.04 4.85
N THR A 139 2.61 19.96 5.55
CA THR A 139 3.18 18.70 6.06
C THR A 139 3.51 18.81 7.54
N GLN A 140 3.30 17.72 8.28
CA GLN A 140 3.70 17.59 9.66
C GLN A 140 4.57 16.34 9.84
N LEU A 141 5.52 16.39 10.78
CA LEU A 141 6.29 15.21 11.17
C LEU A 141 5.35 14.12 11.65
N SER A 142 5.59 12.90 11.19
CA SER A 142 4.85 11.72 11.56
C SER A 142 5.77 10.51 11.57
N LYS A 143 5.19 9.32 11.74
CA LYS A 143 5.83 8.04 11.50
C LYS A 143 5.17 7.35 10.33
N ARG A 144 5.90 6.41 9.73
CA ARG A 144 5.33 5.42 8.82
C ARG A 144 5.86 4.04 9.17
N ALA A 145 5.09 3.02 8.87
CA ALA A 145 5.52 1.64 8.93
C ALA A 145 5.86 1.15 7.52
N VAL A 146 7.02 0.53 7.37
CA VAL A 146 7.54 0.04 6.09
C VAL A 146 7.90 -1.42 6.21
N MET A 147 7.63 -2.18 5.16
CA MET A 147 7.97 -3.60 5.10
C MET A 147 8.48 -3.95 3.71
N GLY A 148 9.72 -4.43 3.65
CA GLY A 148 10.31 -4.93 2.41
C GLY A 148 9.79 -6.32 2.06
N PHE A 149 9.57 -6.58 0.78
CA PHE A 149 9.15 -7.88 0.27
C PHE A 149 9.76 -8.16 -1.11
N ILE A 150 9.66 -9.42 -1.54
CA ILE A 150 10.12 -9.90 -2.84
C ILE A 150 8.88 -10.46 -3.56
N ASP A 151 8.57 -9.89 -4.73
CA ASP A 151 7.44 -10.22 -5.61
C ASP A 151 6.05 -10.04 -5.00
N ASN A 152 5.75 -10.60 -3.82
CA ASN A 152 4.44 -10.56 -3.19
C ASN A 152 4.47 -10.29 -1.68
N ILE A 153 3.37 -9.73 -1.18
CA ILE A 153 3.14 -9.48 0.24
C ILE A 153 1.66 -9.63 0.57
N CYS A 154 1.37 -10.16 1.77
CA CYS A 154 0.02 -10.26 2.32
C CYS A 154 0.00 -9.67 3.73
N VAL A 155 -0.90 -8.72 3.94
CA VAL A 155 -1.12 -8.03 5.22
C VAL A 155 -2.57 -8.21 5.63
N ILE A 156 -2.76 -8.53 6.90
CA ILE A 156 -4.06 -8.71 7.53
C ILE A 156 -4.24 -7.61 8.58
N ILE A 157 -5.32 -6.84 8.46
CA ILE A 157 -5.71 -5.77 9.36
C ILE A 157 -6.97 -6.23 10.10
N SER A 158 -6.87 -6.37 11.42
CA SER A 158 -8.03 -6.67 12.27
C SER A 158 -8.61 -5.37 12.80
N ILE A 159 -9.87 -5.07 12.43
CA ILE A 159 -10.56 -3.89 12.93
C ILE A 159 -11.08 -4.21 14.33
N PRO A 160 -10.76 -3.41 15.36
CA PRO A 160 -11.34 -3.60 16.68
C PRO A 160 -12.86 -3.55 16.59
N LYS A 161 -13.54 -4.57 17.12
CA LYS A 161 -15.00 -4.50 17.30
C LYS A 161 -15.27 -3.34 18.24
N THR A 162 -16.05 -2.35 17.80
CA THR A 162 -16.64 -1.40 18.73
C THR A 162 -17.54 -2.22 19.64
N THR A 163 -17.19 -2.30 20.92
CA THR A 163 -18.17 -2.73 21.91
C THR A 163 -19.20 -1.61 21.95
N ASP A 164 -20.35 -1.84 21.33
CA ASP A 164 -21.48 -0.93 21.47
C ASP A 164 -21.78 -0.80 22.97
N ASN A 165 -21.64 0.43 23.49
CA ASN A 165 -22.03 0.81 24.85
C ASN A 165 -23.52 1.09 24.91
#